data_AF-W9Z5V7-F1
#
_entry.id   AF-W9Z5V7-F1
#
_cell.length_a   1.000
_cell.length_b   1.000
_cell.length_c   1.000
_cell.angle_alpha   90.00
_cell.angle_beta   90.00
_cell.angle_gamma   90.00
#
_symmetry.space_group_name_H-M   'P 1'
#
loop_
_entity.id
_entity.type
_entity.pdbx_description
1 polymer ?
#
loop_
_entity_poly.entity_id
_entity_poly.type
_entity_poly.pdbx_seq_one_letter_code
_entity_poly.pdbx_strand_id
1 'polypeptide(L)'
;MDGSSSVEELTRLLREAEQRAKEDRQRAEREQQRAEEAERERQEERQRAEREQQRAEREQQRAEEAERERQEERQRAEREQQRAEREQQRAEREQQRAEASEEQTRLTTLDEYITACHASVFSRFAIETDPNLTSRGSITNPRDKWCPKNLRPWPDFLDQQKLTFGTLYDAFPTESR
;
A
#
# COMPACT_ATOMS: atom_id res chain seq x y z
N MET A 1 58.17 96.07 -49.20
CA MET A 1 57.45 96.07 -47.91
C MET A 1 56.42 94.95 -48.01
N ASP A 2 56.78 93.68 -47.72
CA ASP A 2 55.78 92.59 -47.75
C ASP A 2 56.23 91.30 -47.01
N GLY A 3 57.08 91.42 -45.99
CA GLY A 3 57.63 90.26 -45.25
C GLY A 3 57.06 90.09 -43.83
N SER A 4 56.74 91.18 -43.13
CA SER A 4 56.35 91.15 -41.72
C SER A 4 54.86 90.81 -41.49
N SER A 5 53.97 91.17 -42.43
CA SER A 5 52.53 90.85 -42.33
C SER A 5 52.26 89.34 -42.46
N SER A 6 53.10 88.62 -43.21
CA SER A 6 52.97 87.18 -43.45
C SER A 6 53.34 86.32 -42.22
N VAL A 7 54.35 86.76 -41.45
CA VAL A 7 54.80 86.04 -40.24
C VAL A 7 53.78 86.16 -39.10
N GLU A 8 53.19 87.33 -38.90
CA GLU A 8 52.15 87.54 -37.87
C GLU A 8 50.89 86.74 -38.16
N GLU A 9 50.48 86.64 -39.42
CA GLU A 9 49.32 85.85 -39.84
C GLU A 9 49.56 84.34 -39.68
N LEU A 10 50.76 83.86 -40.03
CA LEU A 10 51.20 82.48 -39.76
C LEU A 10 51.22 82.16 -38.26
N THR A 11 51.62 83.11 -37.42
CA THR A 11 51.66 82.92 -35.96
C THR A 11 50.26 82.85 -35.35
N ARG A 12 49.30 83.65 -35.87
CA ARG A 12 47.88 83.56 -35.50
C ARG A 12 47.29 82.21 -35.90
N LEU A 13 47.53 81.76 -37.14
CA LEU A 13 47.05 80.47 -37.64
C LEU A 13 47.62 79.30 -36.84
N LEU A 14 48.90 79.36 -36.45
CA LEU A 14 49.52 78.34 -35.60
C LEU A 14 48.85 78.26 -34.23
N ARG A 15 48.58 79.41 -33.59
CA ARG A 15 47.89 79.48 -32.30
C ARG A 15 46.45 78.94 -32.37
N GLU A 16 45.72 79.25 -33.43
CA GLU A 16 44.38 78.71 -33.66
C GLU A 16 44.41 77.20 -33.92
N ALA A 17 45.39 76.70 -34.68
CA ALA A 17 45.58 75.28 -34.91
C ALA A 17 45.94 74.53 -33.61
N GLU A 18 46.78 75.11 -32.75
CA GLU A 18 47.10 74.56 -31.42
C GLU A 18 45.87 74.56 -30.49
N GLN A 19 45.05 75.61 -30.53
CA GLN A 19 43.80 75.69 -29.76
C GLN A 19 42.81 74.59 -30.20
N ARG A 20 42.60 74.44 -31.51
CA ARG A 20 41.75 73.38 -32.07
C ARG A 20 42.28 71.98 -31.72
N ALA A 21 43.59 71.76 -31.83
CA ALA A 21 44.21 70.50 -31.43
C ALA A 21 44.03 70.19 -29.94
N LYS A 22 44.04 71.20 -29.05
CA LYS A 22 43.74 71.03 -27.62
C LYS A 22 42.26 70.69 -27.39
N GLU A 23 41.35 71.38 -28.07
CA GLU A 23 39.91 71.11 -27.98
C GLU A 23 39.55 69.72 -28.50
N ASP A 24 40.16 69.29 -29.61
CA ASP A 24 39.98 67.95 -30.17
C ASP A 24 40.51 66.86 -29.23
N ARG A 25 41.68 67.09 -28.60
CA ARG A 25 42.19 66.19 -27.55
C ARG A 25 41.24 66.11 -26.36
N GLN A 26 40.73 67.23 -25.87
CA GLN A 26 39.76 67.23 -24.77
C GLN A 26 38.44 66.55 -25.14
N ARG A 27 37.98 66.69 -26.39
CA ARG A 27 36.79 65.98 -26.88
C ARG A 27 37.05 64.48 -26.95
N ALA A 28 38.20 64.06 -27.47
CA ALA A 28 38.61 62.67 -27.55
C ALA A 28 38.74 62.03 -26.15
N GLU A 29 39.34 62.74 -25.17
CA GLU A 29 39.44 62.27 -23.79
C GLU A 29 38.07 62.09 -23.13
N ARG A 30 37.14 63.04 -23.32
CA ARG A 30 35.76 62.93 -22.81
C ARG A 30 34.99 61.79 -23.49
N GLU A 31 35.24 61.55 -24.76
CA GLU A 31 34.64 60.44 -25.49
C GLU A 31 35.19 59.10 -25.00
N GLN A 32 36.50 59.00 -24.76
CA GLN A 32 37.12 57.82 -24.14
C GLN A 32 36.55 57.56 -22.75
N GLN A 33 36.45 58.58 -21.89
CA GLN A 33 35.86 58.43 -20.55
C GLN A 33 34.42 57.91 -20.60
N ARG A 34 33.58 58.46 -21.49
CA ARG A 34 32.20 57.97 -21.67
C ARG A 34 32.15 56.54 -22.20
N ALA A 35 33.06 56.16 -23.10
CA ALA A 35 33.14 54.80 -23.61
C ALA A 35 33.55 53.81 -22.52
N GLU A 36 34.54 54.16 -21.68
CA GLU A 36 34.96 53.36 -20.53
C GLU A 36 33.86 53.21 -19.48
N GLU A 37 33.12 54.29 -19.18
CA GLU A 37 31.99 54.26 -18.25
C GLU A 37 30.87 53.35 -18.77
N ALA A 38 30.49 53.49 -20.06
CA ALA A 38 29.51 52.62 -20.69
C ALA A 38 29.97 51.14 -20.75
N GLU A 39 31.27 50.86 -20.87
CA GLU A 39 31.78 49.50 -20.81
C GLU A 39 31.68 48.91 -19.39
N ARG A 40 32.00 49.71 -18.36
CA ARG A 40 31.84 49.31 -16.95
C ARG A 40 30.38 49.01 -16.62
N GLU A 41 29.45 49.86 -17.02
CA GLU A 41 28.02 49.63 -16.81
C GLU A 41 27.55 48.33 -17.45
N ARG A 42 27.94 48.07 -18.71
CA ARG A 42 27.63 46.81 -19.40
C ARG A 42 28.24 45.60 -18.68
N GLN A 43 29.44 45.73 -18.13
CA GLN A 43 30.08 44.65 -17.39
C GLN A 43 29.35 44.37 -16.07
N GLU A 44 28.92 45.40 -15.36
CA GLU A 44 28.12 45.26 -14.14
C GLU A 44 26.74 44.64 -14.42
N GLU A 45 26.07 45.07 -15.49
CA GLU A 45 24.79 44.48 -15.92
C GLU A 45 24.93 42.99 -16.24
N ARG A 46 25.98 42.61 -16.98
CA ARG A 46 26.30 41.20 -17.24
C ARG A 46 26.53 40.40 -15.97
N GLN A 47 27.29 40.94 -15.02
CA GLN A 47 27.52 40.26 -13.73
C GLN A 47 26.24 40.12 -12.91
N ARG A 48 25.33 41.11 -12.97
CA ARG A 48 24.03 41.02 -12.31
C ARG A 48 23.16 39.93 -12.94
N ALA A 49 23.08 39.91 -14.27
CA ALA A 49 22.33 38.89 -14.99
C ALA A 49 22.86 37.47 -14.71
N GLU A 50 24.19 37.29 -14.68
CA GLU A 50 24.79 36.00 -14.36
C GLU A 50 24.48 35.54 -12.93
N ARG A 51 24.55 36.46 -11.95
CA ARG A 51 24.17 36.16 -10.56
C ARG A 51 22.70 35.79 -10.41
N GLU A 52 21.83 36.41 -11.18
CA GLU A 52 20.40 36.10 -11.20
C GLU A 52 20.14 34.72 -11.79
N GLN A 53 20.79 34.39 -12.92
CA GLN A 53 20.73 33.04 -13.50
C GLN A 53 21.22 31.97 -12.53
N GLN A 54 22.37 32.17 -11.89
CA GLN A 54 22.88 31.22 -10.88
C GLN A 54 21.93 31.06 -9.69
N ARG A 55 21.20 32.11 -9.30
CA ARG A 55 20.19 32.01 -8.22
C ARG A 55 18.99 31.18 -8.68
N ALA A 56 18.50 31.43 -9.89
CA ALA A 56 17.38 30.69 -10.48
C ALA A 56 17.72 29.20 -10.62
N GLU A 57 18.92 28.86 -11.12
CA GLU A 57 19.38 27.47 -11.25
C GLU A 57 19.45 26.78 -9.88
N ARG A 58 20.01 27.43 -8.86
CA ARG A 58 20.07 26.87 -7.50
C ARG A 58 18.68 26.68 -6.90
N GLU A 59 17.73 27.54 -7.23
CA GLU A 59 16.36 27.40 -6.78
C GLU A 59 15.65 26.23 -7.46
N GLN A 60 15.83 26.07 -8.76
CA GLN A 60 15.33 24.91 -9.51
C GLN A 60 15.91 23.59 -8.96
N GLN A 61 17.21 23.52 -8.74
CA GLN A 61 17.85 22.32 -8.16
C GLN A 61 17.26 21.95 -6.79
N ARG A 62 17.06 22.95 -5.93
CA ARG A 62 16.41 22.72 -4.62
C ARG A 62 14.97 22.25 -4.74
N ALA A 63 14.23 22.79 -5.71
CA ALA A 63 12.85 22.37 -5.96
C ALA A 63 12.78 20.91 -6.45
N GLU A 64 13.66 20.53 -7.37
CA GLU A 64 13.77 19.16 -7.89
C GLU A 64 14.18 18.17 -6.79
N GLU A 65 15.14 18.53 -5.95
CA GLU A 65 15.55 17.69 -4.81
C GLU A 65 14.41 17.50 -3.81
N ALA A 66 13.70 18.58 -3.46
CA ALA A 66 12.55 18.51 -2.56
C ALA A 66 11.39 17.68 -3.15
N GLU A 67 11.16 17.74 -4.46
CA GLU A 67 10.16 16.90 -5.13
C GLU A 67 10.54 15.42 -5.08
N ARG A 68 11.83 15.12 -5.33
CA ARG A 68 12.34 13.76 -5.26
C ARG A 68 12.23 13.18 -3.85
N GLU A 69 12.59 13.94 -2.82
CA GLU A 69 12.44 13.52 -1.42
C GLU A 69 10.98 13.19 -1.09
N ARG A 70 10.04 14.05 -1.50
CA ARG A 70 8.59 13.80 -1.31
C ARG A 70 8.14 12.53 -2.04
N GLN A 71 8.65 12.26 -3.22
CA GLN A 71 8.31 11.06 -3.98
C GLN A 71 8.86 9.80 -3.29
N GLU A 72 10.09 9.84 -2.79
CA GLU A 72 10.70 8.75 -2.03
C GLU A 72 9.94 8.48 -0.72
N GLU A 73 9.51 9.52 -0.02
CA GLU A 73 8.69 9.41 1.20
C GLU A 73 7.33 8.76 0.90
N ARG A 74 6.64 9.20 -0.16
CA ARG A 74 5.38 8.58 -0.60
C ARG A 74 5.54 7.10 -0.92
N GLN A 75 6.60 6.73 -1.64
CA GLN A 75 6.88 5.32 -1.94
C GLN A 75 7.18 4.50 -0.69
N ARG A 76 7.85 5.07 0.31
CA ARG A 76 8.08 4.39 1.60
C ARG A 76 6.78 4.16 2.33
N ALA A 77 5.92 5.18 2.42
CA ALA A 77 4.61 5.08 3.06
C ALA A 77 3.72 4.01 2.39
N GLU A 78 3.69 3.99 1.05
CA GLU A 78 2.92 2.99 0.29
C GLU A 78 3.43 1.57 0.54
N ARG A 79 4.76 1.36 0.58
CA ARG A 79 5.35 0.05 0.90
C ARG A 79 5.04 -0.39 2.33
N GLU A 80 5.00 0.53 3.27
CA GLU A 80 4.65 0.26 4.66
C GLU A 80 3.17 -0.13 4.79
N GLN A 81 2.27 0.61 4.15
CA GLN A 81 0.85 0.25 4.08
C GLN A 81 0.64 -1.14 3.47
N GLN A 82 1.30 -1.44 2.35
CA GLN A 82 1.19 -2.75 1.71
C GLN A 82 1.72 -3.88 2.62
N ARG A 83 2.75 -3.63 3.42
CA ARG A 83 3.24 -4.61 4.41
C ARG A 83 2.21 -4.84 5.52
N ALA A 84 1.65 -3.76 6.07
CA ALA A 84 0.63 -3.84 7.11
C ALA A 84 -0.62 -4.60 6.62
N GLU A 85 -1.08 -4.33 5.41
CA GLU A 85 -2.23 -5.03 4.82
C GLU A 85 -1.95 -6.54 4.62
N ARG A 86 -0.75 -6.89 4.14
CA ARG A 86 -0.35 -8.31 4.00
C ARG A 86 -0.28 -9.02 5.35
N GLU A 87 0.19 -8.33 6.38
CA GLU A 87 0.27 -8.88 7.74
C GLU A 87 -1.13 -9.09 8.33
N GLN A 88 -2.04 -8.12 8.16
CA GLN A 88 -3.44 -8.26 8.56
C GLN A 88 -4.11 -9.44 7.85
N GLN A 89 -3.98 -9.55 6.53
CA GLN A 89 -4.54 -10.70 5.79
C GLN A 89 -3.95 -12.03 6.24
N ARG A 90 -2.69 -12.06 6.67
CA ARG A 90 -2.05 -13.27 7.20
C ARG A 90 -2.63 -13.63 8.57
N ALA A 91 -2.77 -12.65 9.45
CA ALA A 91 -3.37 -12.83 10.76
C ALA A 91 -4.83 -13.30 10.66
N GLU A 92 -5.64 -12.70 9.78
CA GLU A 92 -7.02 -13.13 9.54
C GLU A 92 -7.09 -14.57 9.03
N ARG A 93 -6.24 -14.95 8.08
CA ARG A 93 -6.19 -16.34 7.57
C ARG A 93 -5.77 -17.34 8.64
N GLU A 94 -4.86 -16.95 9.52
CA GLU A 94 -4.41 -17.78 10.63
C GLU A 94 -5.51 -17.94 11.68
N GLN A 95 -6.20 -16.85 12.01
CA GLN A 95 -7.36 -16.87 12.90
C GLN A 95 -8.48 -17.75 12.33
N GLN A 96 -8.85 -17.59 11.06
CA GLN A 96 -9.86 -18.44 10.42
C GLN A 96 -9.46 -19.92 10.42
N ARG A 97 -8.16 -20.22 10.26
CA ARG A 97 -7.67 -21.59 10.33
C ARG A 97 -7.74 -22.14 11.76
N ALA A 98 -7.42 -21.32 12.76
CA ALA A 98 -7.53 -21.68 14.16
C ALA A 98 -8.99 -21.96 14.53
N GLU A 99 -9.90 -21.05 14.21
CA GLU A 99 -11.35 -21.19 14.42
C GLU A 99 -11.90 -22.46 13.73
N ALA A 100 -11.53 -22.70 12.47
CA ALA A 100 -11.95 -23.91 11.76
C ALA A 100 -11.39 -25.20 12.40
N SER A 101 -10.17 -25.16 12.92
CA SER A 101 -9.56 -26.29 13.62
C SER A 101 -10.21 -26.51 14.99
N GLU A 102 -10.54 -25.44 15.71
CA GLU A 102 -11.27 -25.49 16.98
C GLU A 102 -12.65 -26.09 16.75
N GLU A 103 -13.41 -25.62 15.75
CA GLU A 103 -14.72 -26.15 15.42
C GLU A 103 -14.66 -27.64 15.06
N GLN A 104 -13.67 -28.06 14.27
CA GLN A 104 -13.52 -29.47 13.89
C GLN A 104 -13.15 -30.38 15.06
N THR A 105 -12.46 -29.85 16.08
CA THR A 105 -12.03 -30.61 17.27
C THR A 105 -12.91 -30.36 18.49
N ARG A 106 -13.92 -29.49 18.36
CA ARG A 106 -14.87 -29.17 19.42
C ARG A 106 -15.61 -30.42 19.85
N LEU A 107 -15.82 -30.55 21.15
CA LEU A 107 -16.68 -31.58 21.69
C LEU A 107 -18.12 -31.30 21.23
N THR A 108 -18.77 -32.32 20.69
CA THR A 108 -20.19 -32.26 20.35
C THR A 108 -21.04 -32.45 21.60
N THR A 109 -22.16 -31.74 21.69
CA THR A 109 -23.15 -32.02 22.74
C THR A 109 -23.87 -33.33 22.45
N LEU A 110 -24.53 -33.88 23.47
CA LEU A 110 -25.33 -35.10 23.30
C LEU A 110 -26.43 -34.89 22.24
N ASP A 111 -27.05 -33.71 22.20
CA ASP A 111 -28.09 -33.36 21.23
C ASP A 111 -27.55 -33.26 19.80
N GLU A 112 -26.38 -32.63 19.61
CA GLU A 112 -25.71 -32.55 18.31
C GLU A 112 -25.41 -33.95 17.78
N TYR A 113 -24.89 -34.83 18.63
CA TYR A 113 -24.61 -36.21 18.29
C TYR A 113 -25.88 -36.98 17.88
N ILE A 114 -26.93 -36.95 18.71
CA ILE A 114 -28.20 -37.66 18.42
C ILE A 114 -28.83 -37.14 17.12
N THR A 115 -28.83 -35.82 16.93
CA THR A 115 -29.36 -35.18 15.72
C THR A 115 -28.57 -35.62 14.48
N ALA A 116 -27.24 -35.64 14.56
CA ALA A 116 -26.38 -36.10 13.48
C ALA A 116 -26.62 -37.59 13.15
N CYS A 117 -26.79 -38.45 14.15
CA CYS A 117 -27.16 -39.85 13.95
C CYS A 117 -28.52 -39.99 13.25
N HIS A 118 -29.52 -39.21 13.67
CA HIS A 118 -30.83 -39.25 13.06
C HIS A 118 -30.78 -38.81 11.58
N ALA A 119 -30.10 -37.69 11.29
CA ALA A 119 -30.00 -37.14 9.95
C ALA A 119 -29.15 -38.01 9.01
N SER A 120 -28.02 -38.53 9.49
CA SER A 120 -27.03 -39.20 8.65
C SER A 120 -27.28 -40.70 8.50
N VAL A 121 -27.78 -41.35 9.55
CA VAL A 121 -27.96 -42.80 9.61
C VAL A 121 -29.42 -43.16 9.51
N PHE A 122 -30.23 -42.71 10.47
CA PHE A 122 -31.63 -43.17 10.58
C PHE A 122 -32.50 -42.70 9.42
N SER A 123 -32.36 -41.45 8.99
CA SER A 123 -33.18 -40.89 7.89
C SER A 123 -32.94 -41.59 6.54
N ARG A 124 -31.80 -42.28 6.39
CA ARG A 124 -31.48 -43.09 5.20
C ARG A 124 -31.76 -44.57 5.43
N PHE A 125 -32.11 -44.97 6.64
CA PHE A 125 -32.39 -46.35 6.98
C PHE A 125 -33.78 -46.74 6.48
N ALA A 126 -33.82 -47.56 5.44
CA ALA A 126 -35.03 -48.18 4.95
C ALA A 126 -34.98 -49.69 5.21
N ILE A 127 -36.08 -50.25 5.71
CA ILE A 127 -36.22 -51.69 5.85
C ILE A 127 -36.54 -52.25 4.47
N GLU A 128 -35.69 -53.14 3.97
CA GLU A 128 -35.96 -53.89 2.74
C GLU A 128 -37.12 -54.86 3.00
N THR A 129 -38.18 -54.71 2.22
CA THR A 129 -39.42 -55.50 2.38
C THR A 129 -39.64 -56.47 1.22
N ASP A 130 -38.90 -56.32 0.12
CA ASP A 130 -38.94 -57.25 -1.01
C ASP A 130 -38.25 -58.58 -0.61
N PRO A 131 -38.98 -59.70 -0.52
CA PRO A 131 -38.41 -61.01 -0.21
C PRO A 131 -37.36 -61.50 -1.22
N ASN A 132 -37.28 -60.89 -2.40
CA ASN A 132 -36.26 -61.19 -3.40
C ASN A 132 -34.93 -60.49 -3.13
N LEU A 133 -34.94 -59.39 -2.38
CA LEU A 133 -33.77 -58.60 -2.00
C LEU A 133 -33.33 -58.86 -0.56
N THR A 134 -34.12 -59.59 0.22
CA THR A 134 -33.70 -60.08 1.53
C THR A 134 -32.79 -61.30 1.42
N SER A 135 -31.97 -61.50 2.46
CA SER A 135 -31.08 -62.66 2.56
C SER A 135 -31.88 -63.96 2.55
N ARG A 136 -31.72 -64.74 1.48
CA ARG A 136 -32.31 -66.07 1.33
C ARG A 136 -31.35 -67.13 1.85
N GLY A 137 -31.85 -68.03 2.70
CA GLY A 137 -31.11 -69.16 3.23
C GLY A 137 -31.71 -69.65 4.55
N SER A 138 -31.46 -70.91 4.89
CA SER A 138 -31.72 -71.39 6.24
C SER A 138 -30.87 -70.55 7.19
N ILE A 139 -31.51 -69.80 8.09
CA ILE A 139 -30.82 -69.15 9.21
C ILE A 139 -30.00 -70.25 9.88
N THR A 140 -28.69 -70.06 9.94
CA THR A 140 -27.80 -71.00 10.62
C THR A 140 -28.30 -71.11 12.05
N ASN A 141 -28.68 -72.32 12.48
CA ASN A 141 -29.00 -72.57 13.88
C ASN A 141 -27.67 -72.52 14.66
N PRO A 142 -27.32 -71.39 15.28
CA PRO A 142 -26.01 -71.28 15.88
C PRO A 142 -26.06 -72.09 17.17
N ARG A 143 -25.34 -73.23 17.20
CA ARG A 143 -25.21 -74.00 18.44
C ARG A 143 -24.67 -73.09 19.54
N ASP A 144 -25.23 -73.25 20.74
CA ASP A 144 -24.85 -72.52 21.95
C ASP A 144 -25.06 -71.00 21.92
N LYS A 145 -25.93 -70.48 21.03
CA LYS A 145 -26.36 -69.06 21.06
C LYS A 145 -27.82 -68.93 21.48
N TRP A 146 -28.08 -67.97 22.36
CA TRP A 146 -29.44 -67.56 22.71
C TRP A 146 -30.08 -66.81 21.55
N CYS A 147 -31.03 -67.45 20.86
CA CYS A 147 -31.77 -66.85 19.76
C CYS A 147 -33.24 -66.66 20.17
N PRO A 148 -33.76 -65.42 20.24
CA PRO A 148 -35.14 -65.17 20.61
C PRO A 148 -36.10 -65.82 19.59
N LYS A 149 -37.04 -66.64 20.07
CA LYS A 149 -38.06 -67.29 19.21
C LYS A 149 -39.27 -66.41 18.95
N ASN A 150 -39.51 -65.42 19.79
CA ASN A 150 -40.67 -64.53 19.71
C ASN A 150 -40.23 -63.11 20.03
N LEU A 151 -40.68 -62.16 19.21
CA LEU A 151 -40.62 -60.75 19.55
C LEU A 151 -41.82 -60.44 20.45
N ARG A 152 -41.58 -59.79 21.59
CA ARG A 152 -42.63 -59.36 22.52
C ARG A 152 -42.68 -57.83 22.57
N PRO A 153 -43.86 -57.23 22.76
CA PRO A 153 -43.96 -55.81 23.07
C PRO A 153 -43.12 -55.46 24.30
N TRP A 154 -42.50 -54.29 24.29
CA TRP A 154 -41.76 -53.73 25.43
C TRP A 154 -42.62 -52.62 26.06
N PRO A 155 -43.51 -52.96 27.00
CA PRO A 155 -44.59 -52.06 27.42
C PRO A 155 -44.11 -50.82 28.18
N ASP A 156 -43.04 -50.94 28.95
CA ASP A 156 -42.44 -49.87 29.75
C ASP A 156 -41.27 -49.16 29.04
N PHE A 157 -41.07 -49.42 27.74
CA PHE A 157 -39.95 -48.87 26.98
C PHE A 157 -39.89 -47.34 27.05
N LEU A 158 -41.02 -46.65 26.89
CA LEU A 158 -41.04 -45.18 26.90
C LEU A 158 -40.68 -44.61 28.28
N ASP A 159 -41.09 -45.27 29.36
CA ASP A 159 -40.79 -44.83 30.72
C ASP A 159 -39.32 -45.08 31.05
N GLN A 160 -38.79 -46.24 30.68
CA GLN A 160 -37.36 -46.55 30.80
C GLN A 160 -36.51 -45.60 29.94
N GLN A 161 -36.92 -45.33 28.71
CA GLN A 161 -36.24 -44.40 27.81
C GLN A 161 -36.17 -43.01 28.44
N LYS A 162 -37.29 -42.45 28.93
CA LYS A 162 -37.29 -41.13 29.59
C LYS A 162 -36.34 -41.09 30.78
N LEU A 163 -36.35 -42.11 31.63
CA LEU A 163 -35.46 -42.19 32.78
C LEU A 163 -33.99 -42.23 32.36
N THR A 164 -33.64 -43.09 31.39
CA THR A 164 -32.28 -43.21 30.88
C THR A 164 -31.81 -41.91 30.24
N PHE A 165 -32.62 -41.29 29.39
CA PHE A 165 -32.28 -40.00 28.77
C PHE A 165 -32.15 -38.89 29.81
N GLY A 166 -33.01 -38.86 30.84
CA GLY A 166 -32.86 -37.94 31.97
C GLY A 166 -31.49 -38.07 32.65
N THR A 167 -31.06 -39.30 32.97
CA THR A 167 -29.73 -39.55 33.55
C THR A 167 -28.59 -39.13 32.61
N LEU A 168 -28.75 -39.32 31.30
CA LEU A 168 -27.75 -38.88 30.32
C LEU A 168 -27.68 -37.34 30.24
N TYR A 169 -28.81 -36.65 30.17
CA TYR A 169 -28.84 -35.18 30.13
C TYR A 169 -28.39 -34.54 31.45
N ASP A 170 -28.53 -35.22 32.58
CA ASP A 170 -27.93 -34.78 33.85
C ASP A 170 -26.39 -34.93 33.84
N ALA A 171 -25.86 -35.90 33.10
CA ALA A 171 -24.43 -36.20 33.06
C ALA A 171 -23.67 -35.47 31.94
N PHE A 172 -24.35 -35.11 30.84
CA PHE A 172 -23.77 -34.48 29.67
C PHE A 172 -24.35 -33.07 29.47
N PRO A 173 -23.52 -32.05 29.17
CA PRO A 173 -24.00 -30.70 28.94
C PRO A 173 -24.87 -30.62 27.68
N THR A 174 -26.01 -29.93 27.80
CA THR A 174 -26.94 -29.62 26.71
C THR A 174 -26.53 -28.39 25.91
N GLU A 175 -25.77 -27.48 26.50
CA GLU A 175 -25.22 -26.29 25.84
C GLU A 175 -23.74 -26.47 25.56
N SER A 176 -23.30 -26.07 24.36
CA SER A 176 -21.88 -25.99 24.04
C SER A 176 -21.22 -24.86 24.81
N ARG A 177 -20.13 -25.14 25.52
CA ARG A 177 -19.29 -24.13 26.17
C ARG A 177 -18.54 -23.27 25.18
#